data_AF-A0A4R6CWI1-F1
#
_entry.id   AF-A0A4R6CWI1-F1
#
_cell.length_a   1.000
_cell.length_b   1.000
_cell.length_c   1.000
_cell.angle_alpha   90.00
_cell.angle_beta   90.00
_cell.angle_gamma   90.00
#
_symmetry.space_group_name_H-M   'P 1'
#
loop_
_entity.id
_entity.type
_entity.pdbx_description
1 polymer ?
#
loop_
_entity_poly.entity_id
_entity_poly.type
_entity_poly.pdbx_seq_one_letter_code
_entity_poly.pdbx_strand_id
1 'polypeptide(L)'
;MKIKKLVLDTKNPLGNPNGVKMALGVTLLSSIGLEYKVAPQFINAGNYTALAYPFLINIIPLGYPCWKWVNLHIVNYKIYKQLMNIVHSEQLIDYGDKKETTTFGERKVEYGVKIVYEETAEGTYITVYPNGIKHSDATQTLNNRLEETFNMNVLSVDHQLAYTKYLLRNVNRQRMEVSNDNF
;
A
#
# COMPACT_ATOMS: atom_id res chain seq x y z
N MET A 1 -7.46 20.90 3.70
CA MET A 1 -6.41 20.32 2.83
C MET A 1 -6.65 18.81 2.80
N LYS A 2 -6.72 18.15 1.62
CA LYS A 2 -6.96 16.70 1.56
C LYS A 2 -5.74 15.98 2.13
N ILE A 3 -5.94 15.21 3.19
CA ILE A 3 -4.90 14.35 3.77
C ILE A 3 -4.61 13.26 2.74
N LYS A 4 -3.40 13.27 2.18
CA LYS A 4 -2.98 12.24 1.23
C LYS A 4 -2.33 11.12 2.02
N LYS A 5 -2.99 9.96 2.07
CA LYS A 5 -2.50 8.77 2.76
C LYS A 5 -2.18 7.66 1.76
N LEU A 6 -0.97 7.13 1.84
CA LEU A 6 -0.52 5.99 1.06
C LEU A 6 0.03 4.92 2.01
N VAL A 7 -0.38 3.66 1.79
CA VAL A 7 0.11 2.52 2.56
C VAL A 7 0.80 1.56 1.61
N LEU A 8 2.10 1.40 1.80
CA LEU A 8 2.93 0.41 1.12
C LEU A 8 3.19 -0.74 2.08
N ASP A 9 2.87 -1.96 1.66
CA ASP A 9 3.20 -3.18 2.39
C ASP A 9 4.03 -4.04 1.45
N THR A 10 5.31 -4.23 1.76
CA THR A 10 6.21 -4.96 0.85
C THR A 10 5.97 -6.46 0.84
N LYS A 11 5.34 -7.00 1.89
CA LYS A 11 5.00 -8.43 1.98
C LYS A 11 3.71 -8.74 1.23
N ASN A 12 2.73 -7.84 1.32
CA ASN A 12 1.42 -7.99 0.70
C ASN A 12 1.00 -6.68 -0.02
N PRO A 13 1.64 -6.33 -1.15
CA PRO A 13 1.45 -5.03 -1.81
C PRO A 13 0.00 -4.79 -2.24
N LEU A 14 -0.70 -5.84 -2.69
CA LEU A 14 -2.09 -5.77 -3.13
C LEU A 14 -3.12 -6.12 -2.05
N GLY A 15 -2.68 -6.34 -0.81
CA GLY A 15 -3.52 -6.76 0.30
C GLY A 15 -3.33 -8.23 0.66
N ASN A 16 -3.99 -8.66 1.72
CA ASN A 16 -3.81 -10.01 2.26
C ASN A 16 -4.37 -11.07 1.29
N PRO A 17 -3.52 -11.96 0.74
CA PRO A 17 -3.95 -12.97 -0.23
C PRO A 17 -4.98 -13.94 0.36
N ASN A 18 -4.91 -14.23 1.67
CA ASN A 18 -5.90 -15.09 2.32
C ASN A 18 -7.26 -14.39 2.43
N GLY A 19 -7.27 -13.08 2.69
CA GLY A 19 -8.50 -12.28 2.72
C GLY A 19 -9.19 -12.24 1.34
N VAL A 20 -8.41 -12.07 0.27
CA VAL A 20 -8.93 -12.11 -1.11
C VAL A 20 -9.48 -13.51 -1.44
N LYS A 21 -8.77 -14.58 -1.08
CA LYS A 21 -9.24 -15.97 -1.26
C LYS A 21 -10.54 -16.24 -0.52
N MET A 22 -10.68 -15.79 0.73
CA MET A 22 -11.92 -15.91 1.49
C MET A 22 -13.07 -15.15 0.81
N ALA A 23 -12.82 -13.91 0.39
CA ALA A 23 -13.83 -13.10 -0.30
C ALA A 23 -14.29 -13.77 -1.61
N LEU A 24 -13.36 -14.31 -2.41
CA LEU A 24 -13.68 -15.11 -3.60
C LEU A 24 -14.51 -16.34 -3.26
N GLY A 25 -14.17 -17.07 -2.20
CA GLY A 25 -14.94 -18.21 -1.75
C GLY A 25 -16.38 -17.84 -1.36
N VAL A 26 -16.55 -16.74 -0.63
CA VAL A 26 -17.88 -16.23 -0.23
C VAL A 26 -18.69 -15.78 -1.44
N THR A 27 -18.12 -15.03 -2.37
CA THR A 27 -18.84 -14.59 -3.57
C THR A 27 -19.22 -15.75 -4.48
N LEU A 28 -18.36 -16.77 -4.58
CA LEU A 28 -18.60 -17.95 -5.40
C LEU A 28 -19.71 -18.83 -4.82
N LEU A 29 -19.71 -19.06 -3.51
CA LEU A 29 -20.82 -19.75 -2.84
C LEU A 29 -22.13 -18.95 -2.97
N SER A 30 -22.05 -17.63 -2.89
CA SER A 30 -23.21 -16.76 -3.05
C SER A 30 -23.75 -16.78 -4.49
N SER A 31 -22.87 -16.78 -5.51
CA SER A 31 -23.29 -16.86 -6.91
C SER A 31 -23.96 -18.19 -7.22
N ILE A 32 -23.39 -19.31 -6.73
CA ILE A 32 -24.00 -20.64 -6.86
C ILE A 32 -25.37 -20.70 -6.17
N GLY A 33 -25.48 -20.18 -4.95
CA GLY A 33 -26.75 -20.16 -4.22
C GLY A 33 -27.83 -19.32 -4.91
N LEU A 34 -27.45 -18.18 -5.49
CA LEU A 34 -28.34 -17.35 -6.28
C LEU A 34 -28.75 -18.06 -7.57
N GLU A 35 -27.81 -18.65 -8.31
CA GLU A 35 -28.07 -19.43 -9.52
C GLU A 35 -29.03 -20.57 -9.27
N TYR A 36 -28.82 -21.36 -8.21
CA TYR A 36 -29.71 -22.46 -7.86
C TYR A 36 -31.16 -21.98 -7.67
N LYS A 37 -31.35 -20.78 -7.11
CA LYS A 37 -32.67 -20.19 -6.87
C LYS A 37 -33.31 -19.60 -8.15
N VAL A 38 -32.53 -18.95 -9.01
CA VAL A 38 -33.05 -18.17 -10.15
C VAL A 38 -33.00 -18.92 -11.48
N ALA A 39 -32.14 -19.93 -11.62
CA ALA A 39 -31.96 -20.70 -12.85
C ALA A 39 -33.23 -21.38 -13.35
N PRO A 40 -34.08 -22.00 -12.50
CA PRO A 40 -35.32 -22.62 -12.97
C PRO A 40 -36.25 -21.63 -13.67
N GLN A 41 -36.33 -20.40 -13.14
CA GLN A 41 -37.18 -19.35 -13.69
C GLN A 41 -36.62 -18.82 -15.03
N PHE A 42 -35.31 -18.62 -15.12
CA PHE A 42 -34.68 -18.10 -16.33
C PHE A 42 -34.56 -19.13 -17.47
N ILE A 43 -34.37 -20.42 -17.14
CA ILE A 43 -34.42 -21.52 -18.13
C ILE A 43 -35.83 -21.62 -18.72
N ASN A 44 -36.87 -21.61 -17.89
CA ASN A 44 -38.25 -21.65 -18.34
C ASN A 44 -38.64 -20.44 -19.20
N ALA A 45 -38.04 -19.27 -18.94
CA ALA A 45 -38.24 -18.05 -19.72
C ALA A 45 -37.36 -17.97 -20.99
N GLY A 46 -36.49 -18.96 -21.25
CA GLY A 46 -35.56 -18.94 -22.39
C GLY A 46 -34.48 -17.85 -22.32
N ASN A 47 -34.29 -17.24 -21.15
CA ASN A 47 -33.38 -16.10 -20.96
C ASN A 47 -32.04 -16.57 -20.38
N TYR A 48 -31.22 -17.17 -21.24
CA TYR A 48 -29.93 -17.75 -20.84
C TYR A 48 -28.86 -16.72 -20.50
N THR A 49 -28.99 -15.48 -20.99
CA THR A 49 -28.06 -14.39 -20.63
C THR A 49 -28.27 -13.92 -19.18
N ALA A 50 -29.50 -14.01 -18.66
CA ALA A 50 -29.80 -13.73 -17.26
C ALA A 50 -29.08 -14.67 -16.27
N LEU A 51 -28.73 -15.89 -16.71
CA LEU A 51 -27.96 -16.86 -15.91
C LEU A 51 -26.51 -16.42 -15.67
N ALA A 52 -25.97 -15.51 -16.48
CA ALA A 52 -24.60 -15.02 -16.32
C ALA A 52 -24.47 -13.92 -15.25
N TYR A 53 -25.56 -13.25 -14.87
CA TYR A 53 -25.52 -12.13 -13.92
C TYR A 53 -25.02 -12.49 -12.51
N PRO A 54 -25.40 -13.63 -11.92
CA PRO A 54 -24.87 -14.04 -10.62
C PRO A 54 -23.35 -14.23 -10.63
N PHE A 55 -22.75 -14.63 -11.75
CA PHE A 55 -21.29 -14.76 -11.88
C PHE A 55 -20.56 -13.40 -11.78
N LEU A 56 -21.22 -12.28 -12.10
CA LEU A 56 -20.60 -10.95 -12.01
C LEU A 56 -20.24 -10.57 -10.56
N ILE A 57 -20.88 -11.19 -9.57
CA ILE A 57 -20.58 -10.99 -8.14
C ILE A 57 -19.13 -11.42 -7.83
N ASN A 58 -18.58 -12.37 -8.60
CA ASN A 58 -17.21 -12.86 -8.43
C ASN A 58 -16.13 -11.85 -8.85
N ILE A 59 -16.51 -10.73 -9.47
CA ILE A 59 -15.58 -9.64 -9.80
C ILE A 59 -15.32 -8.76 -8.56
N ILE A 60 -16.25 -8.72 -7.59
CA ILE A 60 -16.17 -7.85 -6.40
C ILE A 60 -14.86 -8.03 -5.62
N PRO A 61 -14.38 -9.25 -5.33
CA PRO A 61 -13.14 -9.46 -4.57
C PRO A 61 -11.89 -8.94 -5.28
N LEU A 62 -11.94 -8.75 -6.60
CA LEU A 62 -10.85 -8.19 -7.39
C LEU A 62 -10.85 -6.65 -7.39
N GLY A 63 -11.97 -6.02 -7.05
CA GLY A 63 -12.10 -4.55 -7.04
C GLY A 63 -11.07 -3.88 -6.11
N TYR A 64 -10.90 -4.40 -4.90
CA TYR A 64 -9.93 -3.87 -3.93
C TYR A 64 -8.47 -3.97 -4.40
N PRO A 65 -7.93 -5.15 -4.77
CA PRO A 65 -6.54 -5.24 -5.23
C PRO A 65 -6.30 -4.46 -6.52
N CYS A 66 -7.24 -4.45 -7.48
CA CYS A 66 -7.14 -3.65 -8.69
C CYS A 66 -7.09 -2.15 -8.37
N TRP A 67 -8.00 -1.65 -7.52
CA TRP A 67 -7.98 -0.25 -7.10
C TRP A 67 -6.70 0.12 -6.37
N LYS A 68 -6.21 -0.74 -5.48
CA LYS A 68 -4.95 -0.53 -4.75
C LYS A 68 -3.76 -0.48 -5.72
N TRP A 69 -3.72 -1.36 -6.71
CA TRP A 69 -2.69 -1.36 -7.75
C TRP A 69 -2.71 -0.04 -8.55
N VAL A 70 -3.89 0.39 -9.01
CA VAL A 70 -4.07 1.67 -9.73
C VAL A 70 -3.64 2.85 -8.86
N ASN A 71 -4.03 2.86 -7.58
CA ASN A 71 -3.69 3.93 -6.67
C ASN A 71 -2.17 4.04 -6.44
N LEU A 72 -1.46 2.92 -6.38
CA LEU A 72 0.00 2.88 -6.20
C LEU A 72 0.75 3.22 -7.49
N HIS A 73 0.40 2.59 -8.61
CA HIS A 73 1.17 2.64 -9.85
C HIS A 73 0.76 3.74 -10.82
N ILE A 74 -0.44 4.32 -10.67
CA ILE A 74 -0.96 5.37 -11.55
C ILE A 74 -1.12 6.67 -10.76
N VAL A 75 -1.95 6.68 -9.72
CA VAL A 75 -2.31 7.92 -8.99
C VAL A 75 -1.13 8.44 -8.16
N ASN A 76 -0.47 7.57 -7.39
CA ASN A 76 0.61 7.93 -6.47
C ASN A 76 1.98 7.41 -6.89
N TYR A 77 2.15 7.19 -8.20
CA TYR A 77 3.35 6.59 -8.78
C TYR A 77 4.66 7.24 -8.31
N LYS A 78 4.73 8.58 -8.26
CA LYS A 78 5.95 9.31 -7.85
C LYS A 78 6.35 8.98 -6.41
N ILE A 79 5.39 9.05 -5.48
CA ILE A 79 5.62 8.76 -4.05
C ILE A 79 5.90 7.28 -3.86
N TYR A 80 5.17 6.41 -4.56
CA TYR A 80 5.42 4.97 -4.56
C TYR A 80 6.86 4.63 -5.00
N LYS A 81 7.33 5.23 -6.09
CA LYS A 81 8.71 5.02 -6.59
C LYS A 81 9.75 5.53 -5.60
N GLN A 82 9.52 6.68 -4.97
CA GLN A 82 10.38 7.23 -3.92
C GLN A 82 10.47 6.29 -2.72
N LEU A 83 9.32 5.82 -2.20
CA LEU A 83 9.28 4.89 -1.09
C LEU A 83 9.94 3.55 -1.43
N MET A 84 9.71 3.02 -2.62
CA MET A 84 10.33 1.77 -3.07
C MET A 84 11.85 1.90 -3.22
N ASN A 85 12.35 3.07 -3.66
CA ASN A 85 13.79 3.33 -3.72
C ASN A 85 14.43 3.25 -2.32
N ILE A 86 13.79 3.84 -1.30
CA ILE A 86 14.25 3.77 0.09
C ILE A 86 14.25 2.33 0.59
N VAL A 87 13.17 1.60 0.33
CA VAL A 87 13.05 0.19 0.71
C VAL A 87 14.18 -0.65 0.14
N HIS A 88 14.52 -0.46 -1.13
CA HIS A 88 15.61 -1.21 -1.77
C HIS A 88 17.00 -0.75 -1.32
N SER A 89 17.23 0.55 -1.13
CA SER A 89 18.56 1.04 -0.72
C SER A 89 18.91 0.66 0.70
N GLU A 90 17.91 0.67 1.59
CA GLU A 90 18.06 0.33 3.01
C GLU A 90 17.89 -1.18 3.26
N GLN A 91 17.78 -1.98 2.20
CA GLN A 91 17.56 -3.44 2.28
C GLN A 91 16.42 -3.82 3.23
N LEU A 92 15.33 -3.05 3.22
CA LEU A 92 14.16 -3.24 4.08
C LEU A 92 13.23 -4.36 3.56
N ILE A 93 13.77 -5.29 2.80
CA ILE A 93 13.12 -6.50 2.31
C ILE A 93 14.14 -7.62 2.36
N ASP A 94 13.77 -8.70 3.04
CA ASP A 94 14.44 -9.99 2.90
C ASP A 94 13.59 -10.90 2.01
N TYR A 95 14.23 -11.42 0.96
CA TYR A 95 13.58 -12.29 0.00
C TYR A 95 13.88 -13.74 0.37
N GLY A 96 12.84 -14.57 0.35
CA GLY A 96 13.01 -16.00 0.47
C GLY A 96 13.79 -16.61 -0.70
N ASP A 97 13.80 -17.94 -0.73
CA ASP A 97 14.49 -18.71 -1.76
C ASP A 97 14.14 -18.25 -3.17
N LYS A 98 15.12 -18.21 -4.07
CA LYS A 98 14.96 -17.71 -5.45
C LYS A 98 13.87 -18.44 -6.25
N LYS A 99 13.46 -19.63 -5.80
CA LYS A 99 12.42 -20.47 -6.42
C LYS A 99 11.01 -20.19 -5.86
N GLU A 100 10.89 -19.49 -4.73
CA GLU A 100 9.60 -19.17 -4.13
C GLU A 100 9.05 -17.85 -4.69
N THR A 101 7.94 -17.95 -5.41
CA THR A 101 7.18 -16.81 -5.91
C THR A 101 5.83 -16.68 -5.20
N THR A 102 5.32 -15.46 -5.11
CA THR A 102 3.96 -15.18 -4.66
C THR A 102 2.96 -15.65 -5.71
N THR A 103 1.68 -15.72 -5.33
CA THR A 103 0.58 -16.03 -6.27
C THR A 103 0.53 -15.08 -7.47
N PHE A 104 1.17 -13.91 -7.40
CA PHE A 104 1.25 -12.92 -8.46
C PHE A 104 2.57 -12.96 -9.25
N GLY A 105 3.42 -13.98 -9.04
CA GLY A 105 4.68 -14.17 -9.77
C GLY A 105 5.84 -13.30 -9.28
N GLU A 106 5.67 -12.58 -8.17
CA GLU A 106 6.73 -11.77 -7.55
C GLU A 106 7.59 -12.66 -6.64
N ARG A 107 8.85 -12.29 -6.41
CA ARG A 107 9.70 -13.04 -5.47
C ARG A 107 9.11 -12.95 -4.07
N LYS A 108 8.99 -14.08 -3.37
CA LYS A 108 8.38 -14.11 -2.04
C LYS A 108 9.22 -13.33 -1.03
N VAL A 109 8.57 -12.42 -0.32
CA VAL A 109 9.17 -11.64 0.76
C VAL A 109 8.98 -12.37 2.09
N GLU A 110 10.07 -12.74 2.73
CA GLU A 110 10.07 -13.44 4.02
C GLU A 110 9.87 -12.43 5.15
N TYR A 111 10.74 -11.42 5.18
CA TYR A 111 10.69 -10.26 6.08
C TYR A 111 10.58 -8.96 5.27
N GLY A 112 9.74 -8.04 5.72
CA GLY A 112 9.46 -6.83 4.97
C GLY A 112 9.09 -5.67 5.87
N VAL A 113 8.65 -4.57 5.25
CA VAL A 113 8.20 -3.38 5.96
C VAL A 113 6.84 -2.96 5.46
N LYS A 114 6.08 -2.38 6.38
CA LYS A 114 4.90 -1.59 6.03
C LYS A 114 5.23 -0.13 6.24
N ILE A 115 5.11 0.67 5.20
CA ILE A 115 5.33 2.11 5.23
C ILE A 115 4.01 2.84 5.04
N VAL A 116 3.70 3.74 5.96
CA VAL A 116 2.53 4.62 5.90
C VAL A 116 3.02 6.04 5.68
N TYR A 117 2.64 6.60 4.54
CA TYR A 117 2.92 7.97 4.14
C TYR A 117 1.66 8.82 4.33
N GLU A 118 1.76 9.93 5.05
CA GLU A 118 0.67 10.86 5.30
C GLU A 118 1.13 12.31 5.11
N GLU A 119 0.55 13.01 4.13
CA GLU A 119 0.71 14.47 3.98
C GLU A 119 -0.32 15.20 4.83
N THR A 120 0.17 16.08 5.70
CA THR A 120 -0.64 16.97 6.54
C THR A 120 -0.24 18.42 6.33
N ALA A 121 -0.93 19.35 6.98
CA ALA A 121 -0.58 20.78 6.95
C ALA A 121 0.76 21.07 7.67
N GLU A 122 1.17 20.23 8.61
CA GLU A 122 2.38 20.40 9.43
C GLU A 122 3.63 19.87 8.72
N GLY A 123 3.46 18.88 7.85
CA GLY A 123 4.52 18.22 7.12
C GLY A 123 4.10 16.83 6.64
N THR A 124 5.10 16.08 6.18
CA THR A 124 4.93 14.71 5.68
C THR A 124 5.35 13.73 6.76
N TYR A 125 4.43 12.89 7.20
CA TYR A 125 4.70 11.81 8.14
C TYR A 125 4.97 10.51 7.39
N ILE A 126 6.09 9.85 7.71
CA ILE A 126 6.45 8.53 7.19
C ILE A 126 6.59 7.60 8.39
N THR A 127 5.71 6.60 8.50
CA THR A 127 5.75 5.60 9.56
C THR A 127 6.19 4.26 9.00
N VAL A 128 7.26 3.70 9.54
CA VAL A 128 7.85 2.42 9.12
C VAL A 128 7.61 1.37 10.20
N TYR A 129 6.92 0.29 9.83
CA TYR A 129 6.68 -0.88 10.69
C TYR A 129 7.57 -2.03 10.19
N PRO A 130 8.60 -2.45 10.94
CA PRO A 130 9.43 -3.60 10.57
C PRO A 130 8.69 -4.91 10.84
N ASN A 131 8.37 -5.65 9.79
CA ASN A 131 7.83 -6.98 9.93
C ASN A 131 8.98 -8.00 9.86
N GLY A 132 9.74 -8.10 10.95
CA GLY A 132 10.83 -9.07 11.15
C GLY A 132 12.24 -8.61 10.72
N ILE A 133 12.41 -7.34 10.34
CA ILE A 133 13.73 -6.75 10.05
C ILE A 133 14.31 -6.17 11.34
N LYS A 134 15.56 -6.55 11.68
CA LYS A 134 16.22 -6.08 12.91
C LYS A 134 16.48 -4.57 12.83
N HIS A 135 15.98 -3.84 13.83
CA HIS A 135 15.88 -2.38 13.87
C HIS A 135 17.20 -1.61 14.07
N SER A 136 18.29 -2.25 14.47
CA SER A 136 19.45 -1.53 15.04
C SER A 136 20.34 -0.81 14.01
N ASP A 137 20.45 -1.34 12.78
CA ASP A 137 21.47 -0.85 11.84
C ASP A 137 20.87 0.05 10.73
N ALA A 138 19.58 -0.11 10.43
CA ALA A 138 18.91 0.61 9.33
C ALA A 138 18.41 2.02 9.70
N THR A 139 18.27 2.35 10.99
CA THR A 139 17.59 3.60 11.43
C THR A 139 18.44 4.86 11.25
N GLN A 140 19.78 4.76 11.37
CA GLN A 140 20.68 5.89 11.09
C GLN A 140 20.79 6.20 9.59
N THR A 141 20.79 5.19 8.74
CA THR A 141 20.85 5.34 7.27
C THR A 141 19.50 5.80 6.70
N LEU A 142 18.38 5.35 7.27
CA LEU A 142 17.03 5.77 6.88
C LEU A 142 16.80 7.28 6.92
N ASN A 143 17.33 7.99 7.93
CA ASN A 143 17.16 9.45 8.03
C ASN A 143 17.71 10.17 6.80
N ASN A 144 19.00 9.99 6.51
CA ASN A 144 19.66 10.64 5.38
C ASN A 144 18.97 10.27 4.06
N ARG A 145 18.54 9.01 3.92
CA ARG A 145 17.90 8.53 2.69
C ARG A 145 16.51 9.11 2.49
N LEU A 146 15.76 9.29 3.57
CA LEU A 146 14.48 9.98 3.55
C LEU A 146 14.66 11.45 3.15
N GLU A 147 15.68 12.12 3.68
CA GLU A 147 15.99 13.51 3.33
C GLU A 147 16.37 13.66 1.86
N GLU A 148 17.29 12.81 1.37
CA GLU A 148 17.71 12.79 -0.04
C GLU A 148 16.56 12.49 -1.00
N THR A 149 15.72 11.50 -0.67
CA THR A 149 14.67 11.02 -1.57
C THR A 149 13.50 12.00 -1.69
N PHE A 150 13.16 12.67 -0.58
CA PHE A 150 12.05 13.63 -0.53
C PHE A 150 12.49 15.09 -0.67
N ASN A 151 13.80 15.37 -0.61
CA ASN A 151 14.37 16.72 -0.58
C ASN A 151 13.74 17.59 0.53
N MET A 152 13.64 17.01 1.72
CA MET A 152 13.04 17.59 2.94
C MET A 152 13.91 17.22 4.13
N ASN A 153 13.87 18.00 5.20
CA ASN A 153 14.63 17.68 6.41
C ASN A 153 13.75 16.87 7.37
N VAL A 154 14.34 15.90 8.05
CA VAL A 154 13.70 15.17 9.14
C VAL A 154 13.75 16.04 10.39
N LEU A 155 12.57 16.50 10.84
CA LEU A 155 12.45 17.37 12.02
C LEU A 155 12.37 16.58 13.33
N SER A 156 11.73 15.41 13.29
CA SER A 156 11.60 14.55 14.46
C SER A 156 11.47 13.09 14.06
N VAL A 157 11.98 12.23 14.96
CA VAL A 157 11.89 10.78 14.88
C VAL A 157 11.32 10.26 16.18
N ASP A 158 10.20 9.57 16.11
CA ASP A 158 9.58 8.86 17.23
C ASP A 158 9.83 7.36 17.05
N HIS A 159 10.66 6.80 17.94
CA HIS A 159 11.01 5.39 17.95
C HIS A 159 10.13 4.64 18.95
N GLN A 160 9.29 3.74 18.44
CA GLN A 160 8.53 2.80 19.24
C GLN A 160 8.97 1.37 18.97
N LEU A 161 8.68 0.48 19.91
CA LEU A 161 8.98 -0.96 19.78
C LEU A 161 8.36 -1.59 18.52
N ALA A 162 7.21 -1.06 18.07
CA ALA A 162 6.47 -1.60 16.92
C ALA A 162 6.64 -0.80 15.62
N TYR A 163 7.14 0.44 15.68
CA TYR A 163 7.30 1.30 14.51
C TYR A 163 8.25 2.47 14.77
N THR A 164 8.77 3.04 13.68
CA THR A 164 9.45 4.34 13.71
C THR A 164 8.67 5.35 12.87
N LYS A 165 8.39 6.53 13.42
CA LYS A 165 7.69 7.61 12.73
C LYS A 165 8.62 8.81 12.50
N TYR A 166 8.71 9.23 11.25
CA TYR A 166 9.52 10.36 10.79
C TYR A 166 8.60 11.52 10.39
N LEU A 167 8.92 12.74 10.83
CA LEU A 167 8.30 13.97 10.34
C LEU A 167 9.27 14.67 9.41
N LEU A 168 8.91 14.79 8.13
CA LEU A 168 9.67 15.50 7.12
C LEU A 168 9.02 16.85 6.83
N ARG A 169 9.84 17.90 6.72
CA ARG A 169 9.40 19.24 6.33
C ARG A 169 10.43 19.94 5.45
N ASN A 170 9.95 20.70 4.48
CA ASN A 170 10.83 21.53 3.65
C ASN A 170 11.18 22.82 4.40
N VAL A 171 12.38 22.87 4.99
CA VAL A 171 12.87 24.05 5.75
C VAL A 171 13.31 25.18 4.81
N ASN A 172 13.72 24.86 3.58
CA ASN A 172 14.19 25.85 2.60
C ASN A 172 13.06 26.71 2.00
N ARG A 173 11.81 26.25 2.02
CA ARG A 173 10.65 27.06 1.59
C ARG A 173 10.16 28.10 2.60
N GLN A 174 10.67 28.10 3.84
CA GLN A 174 10.25 29.06 4.87
C GLN A 174 11.28 30.18 5.17
N ARG A 175 12.45 30.20 4.51
CA ARG A 175 13.44 31.28 4.68
C ARG A 175 13.18 32.55 3.86
N MET A 176 11.99 32.72 3.29
CA MET A 176 11.61 33.98 2.62
C MET A 176 10.21 34.42 3.05
N GLU A 177 10.14 34.99 4.25
CA GLU A 177 9.24 36.09 4.60
C GLU A 177 9.69 36.67 5.95
N VAL A 178 10.96 37.10 6.01
CA VAL A 178 11.30 38.21 6.91
C VAL A 178 11.06 39.44 6.07
N SER A 179 9.86 40.00 6.16
CA SER A 179 9.62 41.40 5.77
C SER A 179 10.47 42.26 6.71
N ASN A 180 11.72 42.48 6.33
CA ASN A 180 12.43 43.68 6.72
C ASN A 180 11.84 44.79 5.87
N ASP A 181 10.86 45.50 6.40
CA ASP A 181 10.58 46.91 6.09
C ASP A 181 9.64 47.44 7.18
N ASN A 182 10.24 47.80 8.31
CA ASN A 182 9.72 48.77 9.28
C ASN A 182 10.86 49.14 10.24
N PHE A 183 11.74 50.01 9.77
CA PHE A 183 12.57 50.90 10.59
C PHE A 183 12.60 52.28 9.94
#